data_AF-B0MHX7-F1
#
_entry.id   AF-B0MHX7-F1
#
_cell.length_a   1.000
_cell.length_b   1.000
_cell.length_c   1.000
_cell.angle_alpha   90.00
_cell.angle_beta   90.00
_cell.angle_gamma   90.00
#
_symmetry.space_group_name_H-M   'P 1'
#
loop_
_entity.id
_entity.type
_entity.pdbx_description
1 polymer ?
#
loop_
_entity_poly.entity_id
_entity_poly.type
_entity_poly.pdbx_seq_one_letter_code
_entity_poly.pdbx_strand_id
1 'polypeptide(L)'
;MKMMNVKSSRLDRYYNIAKVLLCLTPFVCLAYLSMGAARVGGSVSAAIGEDPKLAVMFLVSMINPFIAYLMTFMQKKLHMDAAYAAVNLTLLIAAEIMLQNVWYILLLGFILYKTLREYGLTIRESFRKEWRENFLSIISGSLVVIGLCSVCLFATIRIALH
;
A
#
# COMPACT_ATOMS: atom_id res chain seq x y z
N MET A 1 -4.32 27.37 -25.18
CA MET A 1 -4.09 26.91 -23.80
C MET A 1 -3.71 25.41 -23.82
N LYS A 2 -2.42 25.08 -24.05
CA LYS A 2 -1.98 23.68 -24.34
C LYS A 2 -0.62 23.33 -23.69
N MET A 3 -0.44 23.68 -22.41
CA MET A 3 0.75 23.27 -21.63
C MET A 3 0.43 22.72 -20.22
N MET A 4 -0.82 22.30 -19.96
CA MET A 4 -1.24 21.74 -18.66
C MET A 4 -1.54 20.22 -18.66
N ASN A 5 -1.44 19.52 -19.80
CA ASN A 5 -1.98 18.15 -19.91
C ASN A 5 -0.92 17.02 -19.82
N VAL A 6 0.36 17.29 -20.12
CA VAL A 6 1.38 16.21 -20.29
C VAL A 6 2.00 15.74 -18.96
N LYS A 7 1.95 16.56 -17.90
CA LYS A 7 2.59 16.26 -16.61
C LYS A 7 1.71 15.38 -15.71
N SER A 8 0.43 15.74 -15.53
CA SER A 8 -0.55 14.89 -14.80
C SER A 8 -0.65 13.49 -15.39
N SER A 9 -0.66 13.36 -16.73
CA SER A 9 -0.72 12.06 -17.41
C SER A 9 0.39 11.09 -16.98
N ARG A 10 1.61 11.58 -16.70
CA ARG A 10 2.72 10.72 -16.26
C ARG A 10 2.56 10.30 -14.81
N LEU A 11 2.18 11.21 -13.92
CA LEU A 11 1.90 10.88 -12.52
C LEU A 11 0.75 9.88 -12.41
N ASP A 12 -0.33 10.11 -13.16
CA ASP A 12 -1.49 9.21 -13.25
C ASP A 12 -1.09 7.80 -13.72
N ARG A 13 -0.15 7.72 -14.66
CA ARG A 13 0.40 6.43 -15.12
C ARG A 13 1.16 5.70 -14.01
N TYR A 14 1.97 6.40 -13.21
CA TYR A 14 2.68 5.76 -12.09
C TYR A 14 1.70 5.26 -11.01
N TYR A 15 0.68 6.05 -10.67
CA TYR A 15 -0.39 5.59 -9.77
C TYR A 15 -1.10 4.35 -10.32
N ASN A 16 -1.43 4.33 -11.62
CA ASN A 16 -2.07 3.17 -12.24
C ASN A 16 -1.18 1.93 -12.21
N ILE A 17 0.12 2.06 -12.53
CA ILE A 17 1.06 0.94 -12.46
C ILE A 17 1.14 0.39 -11.04
N ALA A 18 1.27 1.26 -10.03
CA ALA A 18 1.34 0.82 -8.64
C ALA A 18 0.07 0.12 -8.17
N LYS A 19 -1.11 0.64 -8.52
CA LYS A 19 -2.39 -0.01 -8.22
C LYS A 19 -2.49 -1.40 -8.82
N VAL A 20 -2.08 -1.57 -10.09
CA VAL A 20 -2.10 -2.88 -10.75
C VAL A 20 -1.14 -3.84 -10.04
N LEU A 21 0.08 -3.40 -9.73
CA LEU A 21 1.06 -4.25 -9.02
C LEU A 21 0.59 -4.66 -7.63
N LEU A 22 -0.07 -3.77 -6.90
CA LEU A 22 -0.65 -4.04 -5.58
C LEU A 22 -1.86 -4.99 -5.66
N CYS A 23 -2.74 -4.81 -6.66
CA CYS A 23 -3.86 -5.73 -6.88
C CYS A 23 -3.40 -7.11 -7.35
N LEU A 24 -2.24 -7.20 -7.99
CA LEU A 24 -1.71 -8.45 -8.53
C LEU A 24 -1.01 -9.32 -7.45
N THR A 25 -0.55 -8.73 -6.35
CA THR A 25 0.13 -9.46 -5.26
C THR A 25 -0.62 -10.70 -4.74
N PRO A 26 -1.92 -10.65 -4.40
CA PRO A 26 -2.62 -11.82 -3.89
C PRO A 26 -2.64 -12.98 -4.88
N PHE A 27 -2.73 -12.69 -6.18
CA PHE A 27 -2.71 -13.72 -7.21
C PHE A 27 -1.33 -14.37 -7.34
N VAL A 28 -0.26 -13.58 -7.23
CA VAL A 28 1.13 -14.10 -7.21
C VAL A 28 1.35 -14.96 -5.97
N CYS A 29 0.87 -14.50 -4.81
CA CYS A 29 0.96 -15.27 -3.57
C CYS A 29 0.20 -16.60 -3.68
N LEU A 30 -1.03 -16.59 -4.19
CA LEU A 30 -1.80 -17.81 -4.43
C LEU A 30 -1.12 -18.76 -5.41
N ALA A 31 -0.53 -18.25 -6.50
CA ALA A 31 0.22 -19.06 -7.43
C ALA A 31 1.43 -19.72 -6.75
N TYR A 32 2.19 -18.95 -5.96
CA TYR A 32 3.32 -19.47 -5.18
C TYR A 32 2.90 -20.57 -4.20
N LEU A 33 1.83 -20.33 -3.43
CA LEU A 33 1.28 -21.31 -2.47
C LEU A 33 0.77 -22.57 -3.18
N SER A 34 0.08 -22.41 -4.31
CA SER A 34 -0.45 -23.52 -5.10
C SER A 34 0.67 -24.39 -5.68
N MET A 35 1.76 -23.77 -6.16
CA MET A 35 2.94 -24.50 -6.61
C MET A 35 3.68 -25.20 -5.47
N GLY A 36 3.73 -24.60 -4.27
CA GLY A 36 4.25 -25.25 -3.08
C GLY A 36 3.43 -26.48 -2.69
N ALA A 37 2.11 -26.33 -2.60
CA ALA A 37 1.18 -27.41 -2.28
C ALA A 37 1.23 -28.56 -3.30
N ALA A 38 1.31 -28.25 -4.60
CA ALA A 38 1.41 -29.25 -5.66
C ALA A 38 2.69 -30.10 -5.56
N ARG A 39 3.82 -29.53 -5.09
CA ARG A 39 5.07 -30.29 -4.87
C ARG A 39 4.99 -31.28 -3.71
N VAL A 40 4.17 -30.97 -2.71
CA VAL A 40 3.96 -31.81 -1.52
C VAL A 40 2.75 -32.74 -1.69
N GLY A 41 2.04 -32.66 -2.83
CA GLY A 41 0.85 -33.48 -3.10
C GLY A 41 -0.37 -33.10 -2.25
N GLY A 42 -0.37 -31.90 -1.66
CA GLY A 42 -1.39 -31.43 -0.73
C GLY A 42 -2.22 -30.26 -1.26
N SER A 43 -3.12 -29.74 -0.41
CA SER A 43 -3.87 -28.51 -0.67
C SER A 43 -3.13 -27.28 -0.11
N VAL A 44 -3.49 -26.08 -0.59
CA VAL A 44 -2.96 -24.81 -0.02
C VAL A 44 -3.23 -24.72 1.48
N SER A 45 -4.38 -25.22 1.94
CA SER A 45 -4.71 -25.27 3.36
C SER A 45 -3.77 -26.19 4.14
N ALA A 46 -3.35 -27.31 3.56
CA ALA A 46 -2.39 -28.22 4.20
C ALA A 46 -1.01 -27.55 4.32
N ALA A 47 -0.55 -26.88 3.27
CA ALA A 47 0.72 -26.16 3.29
C ALA A 47 0.74 -25.03 4.34
N ILE A 48 -0.35 -24.29 4.49
CA ILE A 48 -0.50 -23.26 5.53
C ILE A 48 -0.52 -23.89 6.94
N GLY A 49 -1.10 -25.09 7.09
CA GLY A 49 -1.09 -25.81 8.36
C GLY A 49 0.29 -26.27 8.79
N GLU A 50 1.19 -26.55 7.84
CA GLU A 50 2.59 -26.90 8.13
C GLU A 50 3.46 -25.69 8.45
N ASP A 51 3.30 -24.57 7.74
CA ASP A 51 4.05 -23.33 8.00
C ASP A 51 3.12 -22.11 8.18
N PRO A 52 2.90 -21.64 9.42
CA PRO A 52 2.05 -20.49 9.69
C PRO A 52 2.60 -19.19 9.08
N LYS A 53 3.88 -19.13 8.68
CA LYS A 53 4.45 -17.98 7.94
C LYS A 53 3.77 -17.81 6.59
N LEU A 54 3.35 -18.90 5.95
CA LEU A 54 2.61 -18.86 4.69
C LEU A 54 1.23 -18.22 4.86
N ALA A 55 0.58 -18.43 6.01
CA ALA A 55 -0.67 -17.77 6.36
C ALA A 55 -0.48 -16.25 6.47
N VAL A 56 0.57 -15.81 7.17
CA VAL A 56 0.88 -14.38 7.32
C VAL A 56 1.23 -13.77 5.98
N MET A 57 2.08 -14.42 5.17
CA MET A 57 2.39 -13.95 3.81
C MET A 57 1.13 -13.78 2.94
N PHE A 58 0.19 -14.72 3.04
CA PHE A 58 -1.10 -14.62 2.36
C PHE A 58 -1.92 -13.41 2.85
N LEU A 59 -2.02 -13.21 4.17
CA LEU A 59 -2.71 -12.03 4.73
C LEU A 59 -2.07 -10.72 4.29
N VAL A 60 -0.74 -10.63 4.33
CA VAL A 60 0.02 -9.46 3.83
C VAL A 60 -0.32 -9.20 2.36
N SER A 61 -0.34 -10.23 1.52
CA SER A 61 -0.70 -10.08 0.10
C SER A 61 -2.13 -9.59 -0.12
N MET A 62 -3.05 -9.95 0.78
CA MET A 62 -4.45 -9.52 0.72
C MET A 62 -4.67 -8.08 1.17
N ILE A 63 -3.73 -7.48 1.90
CA ILE A 63 -3.79 -6.06 2.30
C ILE A 63 -3.50 -5.15 1.09
N ASN A 64 -2.65 -5.57 0.16
CA ASN A 64 -2.21 -4.74 -0.97
C ASN A 64 -3.35 -4.22 -1.88
N PRO A 65 -4.39 -5.02 -2.23
CA PRO A 65 -5.58 -4.49 -2.91
C PRO A 65 -6.29 -3.35 -2.18
N PHE A 66 -6.30 -3.35 -0.84
CA PHE A 66 -6.88 -2.24 -0.06
C PHE A 66 -6.01 -0.97 -0.18
N ILE A 67 -4.68 -1.13 -0.19
CA ILE A 67 -3.74 -0.03 -0.45
C ILE A 67 -3.97 0.54 -1.85
N ALA A 68 -4.17 -0.32 -2.87
CA ALA A 68 -4.49 0.09 -4.23
C ALA A 68 -5.84 0.85 -4.32
N TYR A 69 -6.83 0.42 -3.54
CA TYR A 69 -8.12 1.10 -3.43
C TYR A 69 -7.95 2.52 -2.87
N LEU A 70 -7.19 2.68 -1.78
CA LEU A 70 -6.90 4.00 -1.20
C LEU A 70 -6.10 4.88 -2.17
N MET A 71 -5.16 4.30 -2.92
CA MET A 71 -4.46 5.01 -3.99
C MET A 71 -5.40 5.55 -5.06
N THR A 72 -6.46 4.81 -5.39
CA THR A 72 -7.49 5.29 -6.35
C THR A 72 -8.23 6.50 -5.80
N PHE A 73 -8.58 6.48 -4.53
CA PHE A 73 -9.28 7.59 -3.89
C PHE A 73 -8.40 8.85 -3.80
N MET A 74 -7.13 8.67 -3.41
CA MET A 74 -6.14 9.73 -3.38
C MET A 74 -5.89 10.33 -4.77
N GLN A 75 -5.75 9.49 -5.80
CA GLN A 75 -5.54 9.97 -7.17
C GLN A 75 -6.73 10.81 -7.65
N LYS A 76 -7.97 10.40 -7.35
CA LYS A 76 -9.17 11.19 -7.69
C LYS A 76 -9.18 12.55 -6.99
N LYS A 77 -8.71 12.61 -5.73
CA LYS A 77 -8.62 13.86 -4.96
C LYS A 77 -7.39 14.70 -5.24
N LEU A 78 -6.39 14.17 -5.94
CA LEU A 78 -5.08 14.81 -6.15
C LEU A 78 -5.19 16.21 -6.80
N HIS A 79 -6.17 16.40 -7.69
CA HIS A 79 -6.39 17.69 -8.35
C HIS A 79 -7.09 18.75 -7.47
N MET A 80 -7.79 18.32 -6.41
CA MET A 80 -8.47 19.22 -5.49
C MET A 80 -7.64 19.47 -4.23
N ASP A 81 -6.97 18.43 -3.74
CA ASP A 81 -6.20 18.48 -2.51
C ASP A 81 -4.94 17.58 -2.60
N ALA A 82 -3.84 18.19 -3.01
CA ALA A 82 -2.56 17.51 -3.10
C ALA A 82 -1.92 17.27 -1.72
N ALA A 83 -2.28 18.05 -0.69
CA ALA A 83 -1.80 17.83 0.68
C ALA A 83 -2.42 16.56 1.28
N TYR A 84 -3.73 16.36 1.06
CA TYR A 84 -4.45 15.11 1.38
C TYR A 84 -3.74 13.87 0.82
N ALA A 85 -3.37 13.93 -0.47
CA ALA A 85 -2.73 12.81 -1.16
C ALA A 85 -1.32 12.53 -0.64
N ALA A 86 -0.56 13.57 -0.31
CA ALA A 86 0.79 13.44 0.26
C ALA A 86 0.77 12.79 1.66
N VAL A 87 -0.18 13.21 2.52
CA VAL A 87 -0.32 12.64 3.88
C VAL A 87 -0.73 11.17 3.80
N ASN A 88 -1.74 10.84 3.00
CA ASN A 88 -2.18 9.45 2.86
C ASN A 88 -1.11 8.56 2.22
N LEU A 89 -0.38 9.02 1.19
CA LEU A 89 0.78 8.29 0.67
C LEU A 89 1.82 7.99 1.75
N THR A 90 2.10 8.95 2.61
CA THR A 90 3.07 8.77 3.70
C THR A 90 2.58 7.70 4.69
N LEU A 91 1.28 7.68 5.01
CA LEU A 91 0.68 6.64 5.86
C LEU A 91 0.71 5.26 5.19
N LEU A 92 0.47 5.18 3.88
CA LEU A 92 0.58 3.92 3.13
C LEU A 92 2.02 3.41 3.09
N ILE A 93 3.01 4.30 2.97
CA ILE A 93 4.43 3.92 3.09
C ILE A 93 4.72 3.36 4.48
N ALA A 94 4.19 3.98 5.54
CA ALA A 94 4.33 3.46 6.90
C ALA A 94 3.69 2.07 7.04
N ALA A 95 2.52 1.84 6.42
CA ALA A 95 1.90 0.53 6.36
C ALA A 95 2.78 -0.51 5.65
N GLU A 96 3.37 -0.18 4.50
CA GLU A 96 4.28 -1.09 3.78
C GLU A 96 5.58 -1.36 4.56
N ILE A 97 6.07 -0.41 5.34
CA ILE A 97 7.19 -0.61 6.28
C ILE A 97 6.82 -1.65 7.33
N MET A 98 5.62 -1.58 7.90
CA MET A 98 5.13 -2.58 8.87
C MET A 98 4.99 -3.97 8.23
N LEU A 99 4.61 -4.03 6.95
CA LEU A 99 4.53 -5.28 6.18
C LEU A 99 5.90 -5.78 5.68
N GLN A 100 6.97 -4.99 5.87
CA GLN A 100 8.33 -5.29 5.41
C GLN A 100 8.45 -5.47 3.88
N ASN A 101 7.53 -4.88 3.10
CA ASN A 101 7.51 -4.97 1.64
C ASN A 101 8.39 -3.89 0.99
N VAL A 102 9.71 -4.12 0.95
CA VAL A 102 10.70 -3.15 0.44
C VAL A 102 10.37 -2.62 -0.96
N TRP A 103 9.89 -3.48 -1.87
CA TRP A 103 9.53 -3.08 -3.23
C TRP A 103 8.39 -2.05 -3.26
N TYR A 104 7.35 -2.24 -2.45
CA TYR A 104 6.23 -1.30 -2.38
C TYR A 104 6.61 -0.02 -1.64
N ILE A 105 7.48 -0.09 -0.63
CA ILE A 105 8.04 1.10 0.04
C ILE A 105 8.74 2.00 -0.99
N LEU A 106 9.61 1.42 -1.83
CA LEU A 106 10.34 2.16 -2.86
C LEU A 106 9.39 2.73 -3.92
N LEU A 107 8.43 1.92 -4.38
CA LEU A 107 7.44 2.33 -5.37
C LEU A 107 6.58 3.51 -4.89
N LEU A 108 6.00 3.40 -3.70
CA LEU A 108 5.16 4.45 -3.11
C LEU A 108 6.00 5.68 -2.74
N GLY A 109 7.22 5.48 -2.22
CA GLY A 109 8.16 6.56 -1.95
C GLY A 109 8.54 7.36 -3.20
N PHE A 110 8.75 6.67 -4.33
CA PHE A 110 8.99 7.32 -5.62
C PHE A 110 7.79 8.14 -6.09
N ILE A 111 6.57 7.60 -5.96
CA ILE A 111 5.33 8.32 -6.29
C ILE A 111 5.18 9.54 -5.39
N LEU A 112 5.40 9.42 -4.09
CA LEU A 112 5.36 10.55 -3.15
C LEU A 112 6.37 11.63 -3.51
N TYR A 113 7.62 11.26 -3.79
CA TYR A 113 8.65 12.21 -4.21
C TYR A 113 8.23 12.99 -5.47
N LYS A 114 7.70 12.29 -6.47
CA LYS A 114 7.15 12.90 -7.69
C LYS A 114 5.99 13.84 -7.37
N THR A 115 5.02 13.42 -6.57
CA THR A 115 3.87 14.23 -6.17
C THR A 115 4.29 15.51 -5.46
N LEU A 116 5.22 15.43 -4.50
CA LEU A 116 5.71 16.61 -3.77
C LEU A 116 6.43 17.60 -4.70
N ARG A 117 7.27 17.09 -5.61
CA ARG A 117 8.03 17.91 -6.56
C ARG A 117 7.12 18.56 -7.61
N GLU A 118 6.06 17.88 -8.03
CA GLU A 118 5.15 18.37 -9.06
C GLU A 118 4.18 19.44 -8.53
N TYR A 119 3.76 19.32 -7.27
CA TYR A 119 2.86 20.26 -6.61
C TYR A 119 3.56 21.28 -5.69
N GLY A 120 4.89 21.21 -5.55
CA GLY A 120 5.67 22.16 -4.74
C GLY A 120 5.37 22.09 -3.23
N LEU A 121 5.00 20.91 -2.74
CA LEU A 121 4.57 20.71 -1.35
C LEU A 121 5.70 20.17 -0.46
N THR A 122 5.69 20.57 0.80
CA THR A 122 6.56 19.99 1.84
C THR A 122 5.75 19.02 2.71
N ILE A 123 6.24 17.79 2.93
CA ILE A 123 5.57 16.75 3.73
C ILE A 123 5.11 17.30 5.09
N ARG A 124 5.98 18.04 5.77
CA ARG A 124 5.74 18.60 7.11
C ARG A 124 4.60 19.61 7.12
N GLU A 125 4.47 20.42 6.08
CA GLU A 125 3.43 21.44 5.94
C GLU A 125 2.09 20.80 5.59
N SER A 126 2.09 19.83 4.67
CA SER A 126 0.91 19.04 4.34
C SER A 126 0.39 18.28 5.56
N PHE A 127 1.27 17.63 6.33
CA PHE A 127 0.88 16.97 7.59
C PHE A 127 0.27 17.96 8.59
N ARG A 128 0.90 19.13 8.78
CA ARG A 128 0.45 20.14 9.75
C ARG A 128 -0.91 20.76 9.37
N LYS A 129 -1.20 20.89 8.09
CA LYS A 129 -2.48 21.40 7.59
C LYS A 129 -3.58 20.36 7.76
N GLU A 130 -3.34 19.15 7.25
CA GLU A 130 -4.33 18.08 7.23
C GLU A 130 -4.71 17.58 8.63
N TRP A 131 -3.71 17.50 9.52
CA TRP A 131 -3.91 17.09 10.91
C TRP A 131 -4.83 18.06 11.68
N ARG A 132 -4.85 19.34 11.29
CA ARG A 132 -5.60 20.37 12.00
C ARG A 132 -7.03 20.52 11.49
N GLU A 133 -7.24 20.34 10.19
CA GLU A 133 -8.55 20.64 9.58
C GLU A 133 -9.48 19.43 9.55
N ASN A 134 -9.01 18.18 9.42
CA ASN A 134 -9.93 17.05 9.21
C ASN A 134 -9.35 15.66 9.54
N PHE A 135 -8.76 15.49 10.73
CA PHE A 135 -8.12 14.23 11.16
C PHE A 135 -8.97 12.95 10.94
N LEU A 136 -10.26 12.96 11.29
CA LEU A 136 -11.10 11.74 11.24
C LEU A 136 -11.75 11.45 9.88
N SER A 137 -12.12 12.48 9.12
CA SER A 137 -12.78 12.32 7.82
C SER A 137 -11.80 11.90 6.71
N ILE A 138 -10.51 12.21 6.90
CA ILE A 138 -9.47 12.08 5.88
C ILE A 138 -8.61 10.82 6.05
N ILE A 139 -8.43 10.35 7.29
CA ILE A 139 -7.49 9.26 7.65
C ILE A 139 -8.20 7.89 7.80
N SER A 140 -9.53 7.84 7.81
CA SER A 140 -10.29 6.62 8.12
C SER A 140 -9.86 5.40 7.30
N GLY A 141 -9.64 5.56 5.99
CA GLY A 141 -9.20 4.45 5.13
C GLY A 141 -7.79 3.95 5.44
N SER A 142 -6.83 4.87 5.54
CA SER A 142 -5.43 4.54 5.85
C SER A 142 -5.27 3.98 7.28
N LEU A 143 -6.12 4.41 8.22
CA LEU A 143 -6.14 3.90 9.59
C LEU A 143 -6.54 2.43 9.65
N VAL A 144 -7.56 2.03 8.88
CA VAL A 144 -7.97 0.62 8.78
C VAL A 144 -6.84 -0.24 8.25
N VAL A 145 -6.14 0.22 7.20
CA VAL A 145 -4.97 -0.49 6.67
C VAL A 145 -3.87 -0.62 7.71
N ILE A 146 -3.54 0.46 8.44
CA ILE A 146 -2.55 0.41 9.53
C ILE A 146 -2.97 -0.60 10.61
N GLY A 147 -4.26 -0.67 10.95
CA GLY A 147 -4.79 -1.67 11.89
C GLY A 147 -4.63 -3.11 11.39
N LEU A 148 -4.85 -3.37 10.10
CA LEU A 148 -4.60 -4.69 9.52
C LEU A 148 -3.10 -5.02 9.49
N CYS A 149 -2.27 -4.05 9.14
CA CYS A 149 -0.80 -4.21 9.13
C CYS A 149 -0.24 -4.46 10.53
N SER A 150 -0.81 -3.84 11.57
CA SER A 150 -0.36 -4.07 12.96
C SER A 150 -0.63 -5.50 13.42
N VAL A 151 -1.79 -6.07 13.04
CA VAL A 151 -2.11 -7.49 13.30
C VAL A 151 -1.13 -8.40 12.56
N CYS A 152 -0.82 -8.12 11.29
CA CYS A 152 0.13 -8.92 10.51
C CYS A 152 1.56 -8.83 11.06
N LEU A 153 2.00 -7.63 11.46
CA LEU A 153 3.30 -7.42 12.10
C LEU A 153 3.38 -8.17 13.43
N PHE A 154 2.32 -8.09 14.25
CA PHE A 154 2.25 -8.84 15.49
C PHE A 154 2.33 -10.36 15.27
N ALA A 155 1.56 -10.88 14.31
CA ALA A 155 1.63 -12.30 13.93
C ALA A 155 3.04 -12.70 13.47
N THR A 156 3.68 -11.87 12.66
CA THR A 156 5.06 -12.09 12.18
C THR A 156 6.05 -12.17 13.33
N ILE A 157 6.00 -11.22 14.27
CA ILE A 157 6.87 -11.19 15.45
C ILE A 157 6.63 -12.43 16.32
N ARG A 158 5.36 -12.82 16.53
CA ARG A 158 5.02 -14.00 17.35
C ARG A 158 5.53 -15.30 16.74
N ILE A 159 5.47 -15.45 15.41
CA ILE A 159 6.02 -16.61 14.71
C ILE A 159 7.57 -16.57 14.71
N ALA A 160 8.19 -15.40 14.65
CA ALA A 160 9.65 -15.29 14.70
C ALA A 160 10.24 -15.57 16.09
N LEU A 161 9.44 -15.43 17.15
CA LEU A 161 9.86 -15.65 18.54
C LEU A 161 9.73 -17.11 19.01
N HIS A 162 9.06 -17.97 18.23
CA HIS A 162 8.81 -19.39 18.50
C HIS A 162 9.54 -20.27 17.48
#